data_AF-A0A2Z4K1B7-F1
#
_entry.id   AF-A0A2Z4K1B7-F1
#
_cell.length_a   1.000
_cell.length_b   1.000
_cell.length_c   1.000
_cell.angle_alpha   90.00
_cell.angle_beta   90.00
_cell.angle_gamma   90.00
#
_symmetry.space_group_name_H-M   'P 1'
#
loop_
_entity.id
_entity.type
_entity.pdbx_description
1 polymer ?
#
loop_
_entity_poly.entity_id
_entity_poly.type
_entity_poly.pdbx_seq_one_letter_code
_entity_poly.pdbx_strand_id
1 'polypeptide(L)'
;MPEVDMVDCAIGTGADYSKECVLEKLGPRQFVIHGPNGGFRRFEVQQNDQGVSVISIDGAAPVAVISDDSPLEFAVEDDVYRVDPALITAPQYE
;
A
#
# COMPACT_ATOMS: atom_id res chain seq x y z
N MET A 1 -8.33 18.82 -4.17
CA MET A 1 -8.88 17.80 -3.27
C MET A 1 -7.85 16.69 -3.24
N PRO A 2 -7.43 16.16 -2.07
CA PRO A 2 -6.52 15.01 -2.08
C PRO A 2 -7.18 13.88 -2.87
N GLU A 3 -6.44 13.29 -3.80
CA GLU A 3 -6.88 12.11 -4.54
C GLU A 3 -6.86 10.95 -3.54
N VAL A 4 -8.04 10.53 -3.12
CA VAL A 4 -8.25 9.38 -2.24
C VAL A 4 -8.64 8.21 -3.12
N ASP A 5 -7.83 7.16 -3.09
CA ASP A 5 -8.05 5.94 -3.84
C ASP A 5 -8.47 4.81 -2.90
N MET A 6 -9.50 4.05 -3.26
CA MET A 6 -9.91 2.89 -2.46
C MET A 6 -9.17 1.64 -2.95
N VAL A 7 -8.58 0.91 -2.01
CA VAL A 7 -7.79 -0.30 -2.26
C VAL A 7 -8.36 -1.49 -1.49
N ASP A 8 -8.14 -2.68 -2.03
CA ASP A 8 -8.51 -3.93 -1.35
C ASP A 8 -7.53 -4.20 -0.21
N CYS A 9 -8.07 -4.55 0.96
CA CYS A 9 -7.27 -4.90 2.12
C CYS A 9 -7.98 -5.92 3.01
N ALA A 10 -7.19 -6.68 3.75
CA ALA A 10 -7.63 -7.55 4.83
C ALA A 10 -6.90 -7.10 6.10
N ILE A 11 -7.61 -6.49 7.05
CA ILE A 11 -7.02 -5.88 8.24
C ILE A 11 -7.25 -6.78 9.46
N GLY A 12 -6.16 -7.27 10.05
CA GLY A 12 -6.15 -8.20 11.16
C GLY A 12 -6.21 -9.68 10.77
N THR A 13 -5.87 -10.54 11.73
CA THR A 13 -5.71 -11.97 11.52
C THR A 13 -7.00 -12.63 11.03
N GLY A 14 -6.96 -13.20 9.83
CA GLY A 14 -8.10 -13.92 9.24
C GLY A 14 -9.22 -13.02 8.73
N ALA A 15 -8.96 -11.73 8.51
CA ALA A 15 -9.89 -10.85 7.84
C ALA A 15 -10.06 -11.22 6.36
N ASP A 16 -11.26 -11.00 5.84
CA ASP A 16 -11.54 -11.10 4.41
C ASP A 16 -11.06 -9.84 3.67
N TYR A 17 -10.75 -9.99 2.38
CA TYR A 17 -10.46 -8.85 1.52
C TYR A 17 -11.71 -8.01 1.28
N SER A 18 -11.57 -6.71 1.53
CA SER A 18 -12.58 -5.72 1.25
C SER A 18 -11.98 -4.45 0.67
N LYS A 19 -12.69 -3.83 -0.28
CA LYS A 19 -12.34 -2.54 -0.86
C LYS A 19 -12.80 -1.38 0.03
N GLU A 20 -12.24 -1.31 1.23
CA GLU A 20 -12.61 -0.33 2.26
C GLU A 20 -11.41 0.45 2.83
N CYS A 21 -10.18 0.07 2.47
CA CYS A 21 -9.00 0.85 2.81
C CYS A 21 -8.87 2.06 1.89
N VAL A 22 -8.44 3.19 2.47
CA VAL A 22 -8.24 4.45 1.74
C VAL A 22 -6.75 4.73 1.61
N LEU A 23 -6.26 4.75 0.39
CA LEU A 23 -4.91 5.17 0.03
C LEU A 23 -4.89 6.68 -0.20
N GLU A 24 -3.98 7.34 0.50
CA GLU A 24 -3.70 8.76 0.37
C GLU A 24 -2.22 8.97 0.05
N LYS A 25 -1.93 9.64 -1.06
CA LYS A 25 -0.57 10.03 -1.45
C LYS A 25 -0.11 11.20 -0.59
N LEU A 26 1.01 11.03 0.11
CA LEU A 26 1.67 12.09 0.89
C LEU A 26 2.78 12.79 0.10
N GLY A 27 3.30 12.15 -0.95
CA GLY A 27 4.37 12.68 -1.79
C GLY A 27 4.70 11.76 -2.97
N PRO A 28 5.79 12.01 -3.69
CA PRO A 28 6.14 11.27 -4.91
C PRO A 28 6.52 9.81 -4.66
N ARG A 29 6.90 9.47 -3.42
CA ARG A 29 7.29 8.12 -3.00
C ARG A 29 6.68 7.73 -1.67
N GLN A 30 5.76 8.51 -1.12
CA GLN A 30 5.22 8.27 0.21
C GLN A 30 3.70 8.29 0.16
N PHE A 31 3.10 7.31 0.81
CA PHE A 31 1.65 7.18 0.90
C PHE A 31 1.25 6.62 2.26
N VAL A 32 0.00 6.83 2.62
CA VAL A 32 -0.63 6.27 3.81
C VAL A 32 -1.85 5.47 3.39
N ILE A 33 -2.05 4.31 4.00
CA ILE A 33 -3.28 3.54 3.90
C ILE A 33 -4.02 3.67 5.22
N HIS A 34 -5.22 4.21 5.18
CA HIS A 34 -6.16 4.25 6.30
C HIS A 34 -7.03 3.01 6.26
N GLY A 35 -7.00 2.24 7.35
CA GLY A 35 -7.85 1.08 7.54
C GLY A 35 -9.25 1.44 8.03
N PRO A 36 -10.23 0.55 7.82
CA PRO A 36 -11.60 0.76 8.27
C PRO A 36 -11.76 0.80 9.80
N ASN A 37 -10.79 0.24 10.53
CA ASN A 37 -10.72 0.29 11.99
C ASN A 37 -10.25 1.66 12.54
N GLY A 38 -9.95 2.64 11.66
CA GLY A 38 -9.40 3.94 12.03
C GLY A 38 -7.88 3.94 12.27
N GLY A 39 -7.22 2.78 12.10
CA GLY A 39 -5.76 2.69 12.04
C GLY A 39 -5.24 3.22 10.70
N PHE A 40 -3.98 3.60 10.66
CA PHE A 40 -3.31 3.96 9.42
C PHE A 40 -1.90 3.41 9.41
N ARG A 41 -1.39 3.11 8.22
CA ARG A 41 0.01 2.75 8.00
C ARG A 41 0.63 3.59 6.90
N ARG A 42 1.84 4.05 7.12
CA ARG A 42 2.64 4.86 6.21
C ARG A 42 3.69 3.99 5.54
N PHE A 43 3.85 4.26 4.27
CA PHE A 43 4.69 3.50 3.38
C PHE A 43 5.54 4.41 2.51
N GLU A 44 6.71 3.90 2.15
CA GLU A 44 7.56 4.50 1.14
C GLU A 44 7.75 3.53 -0.02
N VAL A 45 7.65 4.07 -1.24
CA VAL A 45 7.81 3.37 -2.51
C VAL A 45 9.27 3.45 -2.91
N GLN A 46 9.88 2.29 -3.14
CA GLN A 46 11.18 2.16 -3.76
C GLN A 46 11.01 1.61 -5.17
N GLN A 47 11.39 2.40 -6.15
CA GLN A 47 11.45 1.96 -7.54
C GLN A 47 12.91 1.63 -7.87
N ASN A 48 13.17 0.39 -8.27
CA ASN A 48 14.47 -0.07 -8.75
C ASN A 48 14.33 -0.67 -10.16
N ASP A 49 15.43 -1.08 -10.79
CA ASP A 49 15.41 -1.73 -12.11
C ASP A 49 14.63 -3.06 -12.12
N GLN A 50 14.25 -3.58 -10.95
CA GLN A 50 13.53 -4.86 -10.78
C GLN A 50 12.03 -4.68 -10.56
N GLY A 51 11.54 -3.45 -10.33
CA GLY A 51 10.11 -3.18 -10.14
C GLY A 51 9.80 -2.14 -9.05
N VAL A 52 8.56 -2.20 -8.56
CA VAL A 52 8.04 -1.36 -7.49
C VAL A 52 8.04 -2.16 -6.19
N SER A 53 8.75 -1.66 -5.18
CA SER A 53 8.78 -2.23 -3.83
C SER A 53 8.25 -1.23 -2.82
N VAL A 54 7.71 -1.72 -1.71
CA VAL A 54 7.11 -0.91 -0.65
C VAL A 54 7.76 -1.26 0.67
N ILE A 55 8.10 -0.24 1.45
CA ILE A 55 8.62 -0.38 2.81
C ILE A 55 7.70 0.35 3.79
N SER A 56 7.52 -0.21 4.99
CA SER A 56 6.80 0.47 6.07
C SER A 56 7.72 1.50 6.73
N ILE A 57 7.20 2.71 6.98
CA ILE A 57 7.95 3.78 7.67
C ILE A 57 7.43 4.06 9.09
N ASP A 58 6.43 3.32 9.57
CA ASP A 58 5.90 3.46 10.95
C ASP A 58 6.79 2.79 12.02
N GLY A 59 7.79 2.01 11.59
CA GLY A 59 8.78 1.40 12.46
C GLY A 59 8.38 0.01 12.95
N ALA A 60 9.38 -0.89 12.88
CA ALA A 60 9.44 -2.28 13.36
C ALA A 60 8.87 -3.39 12.45
N ALA A 61 7.72 -3.23 11.81
CA ALA A 61 7.15 -4.31 11.00
C ALA A 61 7.74 -4.33 9.57
N PRO A 62 8.41 -5.43 9.15
CA PRO A 62 8.85 -5.57 7.77
C PRO A 62 7.64 -5.76 6.85
N VAL A 63 7.73 -5.22 5.63
CA VAL A 63 6.78 -5.52 4.56
C VAL A 63 7.16 -6.87 3.95
N ALA A 64 6.21 -7.79 3.91
CA ALA A 64 6.32 -9.05 3.20
C ALA A 64 5.58 -8.96 1.87
N VAL A 65 6.31 -8.90 0.76
CA VAL A 65 5.70 -8.92 -0.58
C VAL A 65 5.18 -10.33 -0.86
N ILE A 66 3.88 -10.44 -1.18
CA ILE A 66 3.21 -11.70 -1.53
C ILE A 66 3.16 -11.87 -3.05
N SER A 67 2.88 -10.78 -3.79
CA SER A 67 2.92 -10.71 -5.25
C SER A 67 3.38 -9.32 -5.68
N ASP A 68 4.29 -9.27 -6.64
CA ASP A 68 4.83 -8.08 -7.29
C ASP A 68 4.16 -7.76 -8.64
N ASP A 69 3.05 -8.44 -8.94
CA ASP A 69 2.21 -8.19 -10.11
C ASP A 69 1.33 -6.93 -9.93
N SER A 70 0.42 -6.68 -10.87
CA SER A 70 -0.67 -5.73 -10.69
C SER A 70 -1.97 -6.51 -10.42
N PRO A 71 -2.52 -6.48 -9.18
CA PRO A 71 -2.16 -5.61 -8.06
C PRO A 71 -0.95 -6.10 -7.24
N LEU A 72 -0.17 -5.15 -6.71
CA LEU A 72 0.91 -5.41 -5.76
C LEU A 72 0.27 -5.86 -4.44
N GLU A 73 0.55 -7.09 -4.03
CA GLU A 73 0.05 -7.66 -2.80
C GLU A 73 1.18 -7.75 -1.78
N PHE A 74 0.97 -7.14 -0.61
CA PHE A 74 1.96 -7.15 0.47
C PHE A 74 1.29 -7.18 1.83
N ALA A 75 1.97 -7.79 2.79
CA ALA A 75 1.54 -7.89 4.17
C ALA A 75 2.44 -7.10 5.11
N VAL A 76 1.84 -6.57 6.17
CA VAL A 76 2.52 -5.99 7.33
C VAL A 76 1.87 -6.56 8.57
N GLU A 77 2.63 -7.37 9.32
CA GLU A 77 2.09 -8.13 10.46
C GLU A 77 0.91 -9.02 10.02
N ASP A 78 -0.29 -8.75 10.53
CA ASP A 78 -1.52 -9.46 10.21
C ASP A 78 -2.37 -8.77 9.13
N ASP A 79 -1.92 -7.62 8.62
CA ASP A 79 -2.65 -6.84 7.63
C ASP A 79 -2.11 -7.15 6.22
N VAL A 80 -3.01 -7.34 5.26
CA VAL A 80 -2.68 -7.55 3.85
C VAL A 80 -3.31 -6.45 3.00
N TYR A 81 -2.54 -5.92 2.06
CA TYR A 81 -2.94 -4.84 1.18
C TYR A 81 -2.74 -5.23 -0.28
N ARG A 82 -3.69 -4.84 -1.14
CA ARG A 82 -3.63 -4.96 -2.59
C ARG A 82 -3.72 -3.58 -3.22
N VAL A 83 -2.60 -3.14 -3.77
CA VAL A 83 -2.48 -1.80 -4.32
C VAL A 83 -2.12 -1.89 -5.79
N ASP A 84 -2.82 -1.17 -6.64
CA ASP A 84 -2.38 -1.04 -8.03
C ASP A 84 -1.11 -0.19 -8.06
N PRO A 85 0.01 -0.67 -8.63
CA PRO A 85 1.25 0.10 -8.73
C PRO A 85 1.06 1.49 -9.35
N ALA A 86 0.09 1.67 -10.25
CA ALA A 86 -0.23 2.98 -10.84
C ALA A 86 -0.75 4.01 -9.81
N LEU A 87 -1.26 3.55 -8.66
CA LEU A 87 -1.71 4.39 -7.55
C LEU A 87 -0.57 4.82 -6.63
N ILE A 88 0.61 4.22 -6.70
CA ILE A 88 1.74 4.55 -5.80
C ILE A 88 2.99 4.97 -6.57
N THR A 89 3.03 4.72 -7.87
CA THR A 89 4.00 5.30 -8.79
C THR A 89 3.45 6.61 -9.34
N ALA A 90 4.30 7.63 -9.48
CA ALA A 90 3.93 8.77 -10.30
C ALA A 90 3.75 8.29 -11.75
N PRO A 91 2.73 8.77 -12.49
CA PRO A 91 2.64 8.46 -13.90
C PRO A 91 3.94 8.92 -14.55
N GLN A 92 4.69 7.99 -15.15
CA GLN A 92 5.71 8.35 -16.12
C GLN A 92 4.97 8.95 -17.32
N TYR A 93 4.73 10.25 -17.28
CA TYR A 93 4.47 11.01 -18.49
C TYR A 93 5.80 11.03 -19.26
N GLU A 94 5.90 10.16 -20.26
CA GLU A 94 6.86 10.26 -21.37
C GLU A 94 6.50 11.42 -22.31
#